data_AF-A0A5S5DNJ9-F1
#
_entry.id   AF-A0A5S5DNJ9-F1
#
_cell.length_a   1.000
_cell.length_b   1.000
_cell.length_c   1.000
_cell.angle_alpha   90.00
_cell.angle_beta   90.00
_cell.angle_gamma   90.00
#
_symmetry.space_group_name_H-M   'P 1'
#
loop_
_entity.id
_entity.type
_entity.pdbx_description
1 polymer ?
#
loop_
_entity_poly.entity_id
_entity_poly.type
_entity_poly.pdbx_seq_one_letter_code
_entity_poly.pdbx_strand_id
1 'polypeptide(L)'
;MEREDLVKVGDPLFEGTTADGTLTKRFYYVAFDGKVVGVGLFHNDNADCTFAFITDSSGTKTILGHLSSGYTIDRFDMVQLGRLYAMLFK
;
A
#
# COMPACT_ATOMS: atom_id res chain seq x y z
N MET A 1 -11.02 9.73 2.37
CA MET A 1 -10.05 8.80 2.97
C MET A 1 -8.77 9.06 2.22
N GLU A 2 -7.80 9.61 2.91
CA GLU A 2 -6.48 9.88 2.35
C GLU A 2 -5.52 8.74 2.72
N ARG A 3 -4.37 8.67 2.06
CA ARG A 3 -3.37 7.61 2.30
C ARG A 3 -2.76 7.70 3.70
N GLU A 4 -2.67 8.91 4.24
CA GLU A 4 -2.13 9.22 5.57
C GLU A 4 -3.05 8.72 6.68
N ASP A 5 -4.34 8.51 6.37
CA ASP A 5 -5.32 7.95 7.32
C ASP A 5 -5.22 6.42 7.44
N LEU A 6 -4.43 5.76 6.58
CA LEU A 6 -4.33 4.31 6.50
C LEU A 6 -3.30 3.77 7.50
N VAL A 7 -3.73 2.78 8.28
CA VAL A 7 -2.87 2.09 9.26
C VAL A 7 -2.46 0.71 8.76
N LYS A 8 -1.18 0.37 8.88
CA LYS A 8 -0.63 -0.97 8.61
C LYS A 8 -1.24 -2.00 9.56
N VAL A 9 -1.67 -3.15 9.04
CA VAL A 9 -2.25 -4.24 9.83
C VAL A 9 -1.42 -5.52 9.68
N GLY A 10 -0.95 -6.04 10.82
CA GLY A 10 -0.25 -7.32 10.90
C GLY A 10 1.13 -7.30 10.25
N ASP A 11 1.58 -8.51 9.87
CA ASP A 11 2.86 -8.72 9.22
C ASP A 11 2.84 -8.29 7.74
N PRO A 12 4.01 -7.93 7.16
CA PRO A 12 4.08 -7.59 5.75
C PRO A 12 3.70 -8.80 4.88
N LEU A 13 2.81 -8.55 3.92
CA LEU A 13 2.40 -9.50 2.88
C LEU A 13 3.53 -9.79 1.89
N PHE A 14 4.39 -8.80 1.68
CA PHE A 14 5.56 -8.88 0.83
C PHE A 14 6.59 -7.86 1.30
N GLU A 15 7.87 -8.23 1.22
CA GLU A 15 9.00 -7.34 1.45
C GLU A 15 9.95 -7.45 0.27
N GLY A 16 10.40 -6.30 -0.23
CA GLY A 16 11.42 -6.18 -1.24
C GLY A 16 12.38 -5.06 -0.90
N THR A 17 13.56 -5.05 -1.51
CA THR A 17 14.51 -3.95 -1.42
C THR A 17 14.82 -3.46 -2.83
N THR A 18 15.01 -2.16 -3.01
CA THR A 18 15.50 -1.62 -4.29
C THR A 18 16.87 -2.19 -4.63
N ALA A 19 17.20 -2.21 -5.92
CA ALA A 19 18.45 -2.81 -6.41
C ALA A 19 19.71 -2.17 -5.83
N ASP A 20 19.64 -0.89 -5.44
CA ASP A 20 20.71 -0.13 -4.79
C ASP A 20 20.72 -0.28 -3.25
N GLY A 21 19.77 -1.03 -2.68
CA GLY A 21 19.69 -1.28 -1.24
C GLY A 21 19.16 -0.11 -0.40
N THR A 22 18.78 1.01 -1.02
CA THR A 22 18.48 2.27 -0.30
C THR A 22 17.06 2.34 0.26
N LEU A 23 16.12 1.61 -0.35
CA LEU A 23 14.72 1.59 0.06
C LEU A 23 14.24 0.16 0.27
N THR A 24 13.72 -0.11 1.47
CA THR A 24 12.93 -1.31 1.75
C THR A 24 11.48 -1.00 1.41
N LYS A 25 10.86 -1.81 0.57
CA LYS A 25 9.45 -1.72 0.19
C LYS A 25 8.68 -2.83 0.89
N ARG A 26 7.64 -2.48 1.63
CA ARG A 26 6.79 -3.45 2.33
C ARG A 26 5.33 -3.23 1.99
N PHE A 27 4.63 -4.33 1.77
CA PHE A 27 3.23 -4.37 1.40
C PHE A 27 2.46 -4.88 2.61
N TYR A 28 1.42 -4.17 3.04
CA TYR A 28 0.61 -4.54 4.19
C TYR A 28 -0.87 -4.55 3.83
N TYR A 29 -1.67 -5.25 4.64
CA TYR A 29 -3.07 -4.85 4.77
C TYR A 29 -3.14 -3.43 5.33
N VAL A 30 -4.09 -2.65 4.84
CA VAL A 30 -4.39 -1.33 5.39
C VAL A 30 -5.79 -1.30 5.97
N ALA A 31 -5.91 -0.63 7.11
CA ALA A 31 -7.18 -0.37 7.76
C ALA A 31 -7.48 1.13 7.83
N PHE A 32 -8.77 1.44 7.77
CA PHE A 32 -9.34 2.74 8.06
C PHE A 32 -10.52 2.53 9.01
N ASP A 33 -10.58 3.33 10.08
CA ASP A 33 -11.64 3.24 11.10
C ASP A 33 -11.85 1.80 11.63
N GLY A 34 -10.73 1.11 11.93
CA GLY A 34 -10.73 -0.25 12.48
C GLY A 34 -11.12 -1.36 11.50
N LYS A 35 -11.40 -1.05 10.24
CA LYS A 35 -11.75 -2.04 9.21
C LYS A 35 -10.63 -2.17 8.20
N VAL A 36 -10.29 -3.41 7.85
CA VAL A 36 -9.36 -3.67 6.75
C VAL A 36 -10.05 -3.30 5.43
N VAL A 37 -9.49 -2.32 4.73
CA VAL A 37 -10.07 -1.73 3.52
C VAL A 37 -9.28 -2.05 2.26
N GLY A 38 -8.06 -2.60 2.38
CA GLY A 38 -7.27 -2.95 1.20
C GLY A 38 -5.84 -3.31 1.51
N VAL A 39 -4.95 -3.01 0.55
CA VAL A 39 -3.51 -3.20 0.68
C VAL A 39 -2.74 -1.92 0.35
N GLY A 40 -1.64 -1.69 1.05
CA GLY A 40 -0.81 -0.50 0.93
C GLY A 40 0.69 -0.81 0.86
N LEU A 41 1.41 0.04 0.14
CA LEU A 41 2.86 0.07 0.00
C LEU A 41 3.45 1.13 0.93
N PHE A 42 4.46 0.72 1.68
CA PHE A 42 5.21 1.53 2.62
C PHE A 42 6.70 1.40 2.33
N HIS A 43 7.43 2.50 2.50
CA HIS A 43 8.87 2.56 2.31
C HIS A 43 9.58 2.70 3.65
N ASN A 44 10.62 1.90 3.86
CA ASN A 44 11.42 1.85 5.10
C ASN A 44 10.51 1.76 6.33
N ASP A 45 10.74 2.65 7.30
CA ASP A 45 9.95 2.78 8.52
C ASP A 45 8.93 3.94 8.43
N ASN A 46 8.63 4.42 7.21
CA ASN A 46 7.62 5.46 7.02
C ASN A 46 6.28 5.00 7.61
N ALA A 47 5.72 5.85 8.47
CA ALA A 47 4.41 5.63 9.07
C ALA A 47 3.30 5.75 8.02
N ASP A 48 3.48 6.68 7.07
CA ASP A 48 2.46 7.01 6.09
C ASP A 48 2.48 6.05 4.90
N CYS A 49 1.30 5.64 4.47
CA CYS A 49 1.15 4.82 3.27
C CYS A 49 1.59 5.63 2.04
N THR A 50 2.48 5.08 1.23
CA THR A 50 2.96 5.76 0.01
C THR A 50 1.96 5.58 -1.14
N PHE A 51 1.40 4.38 -1.26
CA PHE A 51 0.47 4.02 -2.33
C PHE A 51 -0.44 2.88 -1.88
N ALA A 52 -1.74 2.90 -2.18
CA ALA A 52 -2.70 1.89 -1.75
C ALA A 52 -3.75 1.56 -2.81
N PHE A 53 -4.21 0.31 -2.81
CA PHE A 53 -5.47 -0.10 -3.42
C PHE A 53 -6.46 -0.42 -2.30
N ILE A 54 -7.60 0.25 -2.31
CA ILE A 54 -8.62 0.13 -1.27
C ILE A 54 -10.02 -0.06 -1.86
N THR A 55 -10.91 -0.60 -1.05
CA THR A 55 -12.36 -0.50 -1.23
C THR A 55 -12.87 0.53 -0.24
N ASP A 56 -13.57 1.56 -0.71
CA ASP A 56 -14.24 2.50 0.20
C ASP A 56 -15.51 1.89 0.82
N SER A 57 -16.17 2.65 1.70
CA SER A 57 -17.41 2.21 2.36
C SER A 57 -18.58 1.98 1.41
N SER A 58 -18.53 2.50 0.17
CA SER A 58 -19.53 2.27 -0.87
C SER A 58 -19.27 1.00 -1.69
N GLY A 59 -18.15 0.32 -1.45
CA GLY A 59 -17.72 -0.83 -2.26
C GLY A 59 -16.91 -0.41 -3.49
N THR A 60 -16.60 0.87 -3.64
CA THR A 60 -15.87 1.38 -4.81
C THR A 60 -14.39 1.13 -4.64
N LYS A 61 -13.77 0.56 -5.67
CA LYS A 61 -12.32 0.31 -5.72
C LYS A 61 -11.60 1.61 -6.07
N THR A 62 -10.67 2.04 -5.22
CA THR A 62 -9.95 3.30 -5.36
C THR A 62 -8.46 3.08 -5.17
N ILE A 63 -7.67 3.87 -5.89
CA ILE A 63 -6.22 3.94 -5.76
C ILE A 63 -5.88 5.24 -5.05
N LEU A 64 -5.10 5.16 -3.98
CA LEU A 64 -4.58 6.32 -3.26
C LEU A 64 -3.06 6.37 -3.44
N GLY A 65 -2.49 7.51 -3.79
CA GLY A 65 -1.04 7.60 -3.96
C GLY A 65 -0.55 8.96 -4.39
N HIS A 66 0.72 9.27 -4.07
CA HIS A 66 1.36 10.51 -4.46
C HIS A 66 2.72 10.26 -5.12
N LEU A 67 2.80 10.53 -6.44
CA LEU A 67 3.99 10.30 -7.26
C LEU A 67 5.17 11.25 -6.95
N SER A 68 4.96 12.28 -6.12
CA SER A 68 5.95 13.30 -5.80
C SER A 68 6.56 13.17 -4.39
N SER A 69 6.27 12.11 -3.65
CA SER A 69 6.61 11.95 -2.23
C SER A 69 8.08 11.58 -1.94
N GLY A 70 8.99 11.71 -2.91
CA GLY A 70 10.41 11.36 -2.76
C GLY A 70 10.70 9.85 -2.74
N TYR A 71 9.66 9.01 -2.79
CA TYR A 71 9.76 7.56 -2.91
C TYR A 71 9.39 7.13 -4.34
N THR A 72 10.31 6.42 -4.99
CA THR A 72 10.07 5.91 -6.34
C THR A 72 9.13 4.71 -6.29
N ILE A 73 7.90 4.90 -6.77
CA ILE A 73 6.96 3.81 -7.04
C ILE A 73 7.14 3.40 -8.50
N ASP A 74 7.55 2.16 -8.73
CA ASP A 74 7.74 1.64 -10.08
C ASP A 74 6.51 0.83 -10.55
N ARG A 75 6.53 0.44 -11.83
CA ARG A 75 5.45 -0.34 -12.44
C ARG A 75 5.29 -1.71 -11.78
N PHE A 76 6.38 -2.31 -11.31
CA PHE A 76 6.32 -3.61 -10.64
C PHE A 76 5.55 -3.49 -9.32
N ASP A 77 5.82 -2.44 -8.54
CA ASP A 77 5.10 -2.19 -7.28
C ASP A 77 3.59 -2.07 -7.50
N MET A 78 3.17 -1.26 -8.50
CA MET A 78 1.76 -1.07 -8.81
C MET A 78 1.08 -2.37 -9.25
N VAL A 79 1.74 -3.17 -10.09
CA VAL A 79 1.23 -4.46 -10.55
C VAL A 79 1.14 -5.46 -9.40
N GLN A 80 2.16 -5.51 -8.55
CA GLN A 80 2.20 -6.42 -7.40
C GLN A 80 1.12 -6.07 -6.39
N LEU A 81 0.95 -4.78 -6.07
CA LEU A 81 -0.09 -4.31 -5.15
C LEU A 81 -1.49 -4.59 -5.70
N GLY A 82 -1.73 -4.33 -6.99
CA GLY A 82 -3.00 -4.66 -7.65
C GLY A 82 -3.31 -6.17 -7.65
N ARG A 83 -2.29 -7.02 -7.83
CA ARG A 83 -2.44 -8.48 -7.72
C ARG A 83 -2.76 -8.92 -6.31
N LEU A 84 -2.05 -8.40 -5.31
CA LEU A 84 -2.33 -8.68 -3.89
C LEU A 84 -3.76 -8.28 -3.55
N TYR A 85 -4.17 -7.07 -3.94
CA TYR A 85 -5.53 -6.59 -3.72
C TYR A 85 -6.58 -7.52 -4.34
N ALA A 86 -6.44 -7.86 -5.63
CA ALA A 86 -7.42 -8.72 -6.32
C ALA A 86 -7.49 -10.14 -5.74
N MET A 87 -6.39 -10.66 -5.21
CA MET A 87 -6.33 -11.97 -4.57
C MET A 87 -7.05 -11.98 -3.22
N LEU A 88 -6.92 -10.89 -2.46
CA LEU A 88 -7.38 -10.78 -1.06
C LEU A 88 -8.79 -10.18 -0.93
N PHE A 89 -9.20 -9.34 -1.89
CA PHE A 89 -10.46 -8.60 -1.90
C PHE A 89 -11.20 -8.87 -3.23
N LYS A 90 -12.04 -9.92 -3.23
CA LYS A 90 -12.88 -10.30 -4.39
C LYS A 90 -14.09 -9.40 -4.51
#